data_AF-A0A928FR09-F1
#
_entry.id   AF-A0A928FR09-F1
#
_cell.length_a   1.000
_cell.length_b   1.000
_cell.length_c   1.000
_cell.angle_alpha   90.00
_cell.angle_beta   90.00
_cell.angle_gamma   90.00
#
_symmetry.space_group_name_H-M   'P 1'
#
loop_
_entity.id
_entity.type
_entity.pdbx_description
1 polymer ?
#
loop_
_entity_poly.entity_id
_entity_poly.type
_entity_poly.pdbx_seq_one_letter_code
_entity_poly.pdbx_strand_id
1 'polypeptide(L)'
;MFRKKRGINLSYPMQGFVCFSCLTYDAQPKTVKNKINKLCDEIGGEFRDALFEFVTTEKTVTEISLKHYVSETKLYNMRKKFYESWRM
;
A
#
# COMPACT_ATOMS: atom_id res chain seq x y z
N MET A 1 5.17 1.88 16.81
CA MET A 1 3.72 1.73 17.06
C MET A 1 2.93 2.16 15.83
N PHE A 2 2.00 1.35 15.33
CA PHE A 2 1.21 1.64 14.12
C PHE A 2 0.20 2.78 14.39
N ARG A 3 0.18 3.79 13.52
CA ARG A 3 -0.78 4.90 13.56
C ARG A 3 -1.96 4.64 12.62
N LYS A 4 -3.18 4.77 13.14
CA LYS A 4 -4.41 4.66 12.34
C LYS A 4 -4.44 5.73 11.25
N LYS A 5 -4.68 5.32 10.01
CA LYS A 5 -4.90 6.23 8.90
C LYS A 5 -6.36 6.69 8.92
N ARG A 6 -6.58 8.01 8.97
CA ARG A 6 -7.92 8.62 8.92
C ARG A 6 -8.49 8.50 7.50
N GLY A 7 -9.80 8.30 7.39
CA GLY A 7 -10.50 8.27 6.10
C GLY A 7 -10.37 6.98 5.29
N ILE A 8 -9.73 5.93 5.85
CA ILE A 8 -9.75 4.56 5.30
C ILE A 8 -10.87 3.79 6.00
N ASN A 9 -11.80 3.23 5.22
CA ASN A 9 -12.91 2.42 5.70
C ASN A 9 -12.48 1.00 6.11
N LEU A 10 -11.60 0.93 7.10
CA LEU A 10 -11.07 -0.32 7.65
C LEU A 10 -10.80 -0.13 9.15
N SER A 11 -11.09 -1.15 9.96
CA SER A 11 -10.86 -1.10 11.41
C SER A 11 -9.38 -0.93 11.74
N TYR A 12 -9.05 -0.38 12.92
CA TYR A 12 -7.64 -0.20 13.31
C TYR A 12 -6.82 -1.49 13.27
N PRO A 13 -7.29 -2.63 13.82
CA PRO A 13 -6.57 -3.90 13.74
C PRO A 13 -6.32 -4.35 12.29
N MET A 14 -7.33 -4.21 11.43
CA MET A 14 -7.20 -4.60 10.03
C MET A 14 -6.24 -3.67 9.27
N GLN A 15 -6.21 -2.37 9.56
CA GLN A 15 -5.21 -1.49 8.96
C GLN A 15 -3.79 -1.88 9.39
N GLY A 16 -3.61 -2.25 10.66
CA GLY A 16 -2.35 -2.79 11.16
C GLY A 16 -1.96 -4.07 10.42
N PHE A 17 -2.89 -5.02 10.31
CA PHE A 17 -2.69 -6.29 9.59
C PHE A 17 -2.20 -6.07 8.16
N VAL A 18 -2.89 -5.23 7.39
CA VAL A 18 -2.48 -4.91 6.01
C VAL A 18 -1.09 -4.26 5.98
N CYS A 19 -0.85 -3.28 6.85
CA CYS A 19 0.42 -2.57 6.91
C CYS A 19 1.60 -3.51 7.16
N PHE A 20 1.50 -4.35 8.19
CA PHE A 20 2.58 -5.27 8.54
C PHE A 20 2.73 -6.40 7.53
N SER A 21 1.63 -6.86 6.92
CA SER A 21 1.69 -7.82 5.81
C SER A 21 2.50 -7.27 4.63
N CYS A 22 2.33 -5.98 4.30
CA CYS A 22 3.06 -5.36 3.20
C CYS A 22 4.51 -5.04 3.57
N LEU A 23 4.79 -4.52 4.78
CA LEU A 23 6.16 -4.23 5.23
C LEU A 23 7.04 -5.49 5.35
N THR A 24 6.43 -6.64 5.58
CA THR A 24 7.11 -7.94 5.63
C THR A 24 7.03 -8.69 4.32
N TYR A 25 6.82 -8.00 3.19
CA TYR A 25 6.58 -8.59 1.86
C TYR A 25 7.51 -9.76 1.56
N ASP A 26 8.82 -9.62 1.79
CA ASP A 26 9.80 -10.66 1.45
C ASP A 26 9.60 -11.97 2.24
N ALA A 27 9.10 -11.88 3.48
CA ALA A 27 8.79 -13.02 4.33
C ALA A 27 7.37 -13.57 4.11
N GLN A 28 6.53 -12.91 3.32
CA GLN A 28 5.15 -13.34 3.11
C GLN A 28 5.05 -14.61 2.25
N PRO A 29 4.03 -15.46 2.48
CA PRO A 29 3.70 -16.55 1.58
C PRO A 29 3.40 -16.07 0.15
N LYS A 30 3.61 -16.95 -0.84
CA LYS A 30 3.36 -16.63 -2.25
C LYS A 30 1.94 -16.13 -2.52
N THR A 31 0.94 -16.65 -1.80
CA THR A 31 -0.46 -16.21 -1.91
C THR A 31 -0.65 -14.74 -1.53
N VAL A 32 -0.03 -14.31 -0.44
CA VAL A 32 -0.08 -12.91 0.02
C VAL A 32 0.74 -12.01 -0.90
N LYS A 33 1.93 -12.45 -1.34
CA LYS A 33 2.72 -11.71 -2.35
C LYS A 33 1.92 -11.49 -3.63
N ASN A 34 1.29 -12.53 -4.15
CA ASN A 34 0.44 -12.44 -5.35
C ASN A 34 -0.73 -11.47 -5.14
N LYS A 35 -1.35 -11.48 -3.96
CA LYS A 35 -2.43 -10.54 -3.62
C LYS A 35 -1.95 -9.09 -3.62
N ILE A 36 -0.81 -8.82 -2.98
CA ILE A 36 -0.20 -7.48 -2.95
C ILE A 36 0.12 -7.01 -4.37
N ASN A 37 0.78 -7.86 -5.17
CA ASN A 37 1.14 -7.54 -6.55
C ASN A 37 -0.11 -7.25 -7.39
N LYS A 38 -1.13 -8.11 -7.32
CA LYS A 38 -2.40 -7.93 -8.03
C LYS A 38 -3.10 -6.63 -7.66
N LEU A 39 -3.17 -6.29 -6.38
CA LEU A 39 -3.74 -5.02 -5.94
C LEU A 39 -2.92 -3.81 -6.42
N CYS A 40 -1.59 -3.93 -6.49
CA CYS A 40 -0.75 -2.88 -7.05
C CYS A 40 -0.97 -2.71 -8.56
N ASP A 41 -1.16 -3.81 -9.29
CA ASP A 41 -1.49 -3.79 -10.73
C ASP A 41 -2.85 -3.11 -10.96
N GLU A 42 -3.89 -3.57 -10.28
CA GLU A 42 -5.28 -3.11 -10.47
C GLU A 42 -5.48 -1.64 -10.07
N ILE A 43 -4.82 -1.19 -9.00
CA ILE A 43 -5.01 0.16 -8.44
C ILE A 43 -3.97 1.14 -8.96
N GLY A 44 -2.72 0.69 -9.09
CA GLY A 44 -1.60 1.52 -9.49
C GLY A 44 -1.57 1.77 -11.00
N GLY A 45 -1.93 0.78 -11.83
CA GLY A 45 -1.84 0.89 -13.28
C GLY A 45 -0.41 1.29 -13.70
N GLU A 46 -0.28 2.41 -14.41
CA GLU A 46 1.02 2.99 -14.79
C GLU A 46 1.91 3.35 -13.57
N PHE A 47 1.31 3.61 -12.40
CA PHE A 47 2.00 3.91 -11.13
C PHE A 47 2.12 2.70 -10.20
N ARG A 48 2.00 1.48 -10.74
CA ARG A 48 2.14 0.21 -10.01
C ARG A 48 3.36 0.21 -9.10
N ASP A 49 4.54 0.53 -9.63
CA ASP A 49 5.79 0.42 -8.88
C ASP A 49 5.88 1.48 -7.77
N ALA A 50 5.30 2.66 -7.99
CA ALA A 50 5.19 3.71 -6.98
C ALA A 50 4.28 3.27 -5.81
N LEU A 51 3.13 2.68 -6.14
CA LEU A 51 2.20 2.15 -5.13
C LEU A 51 2.82 0.98 -4.36
N PHE A 52 3.48 0.06 -5.07
CA PHE A 52 4.17 -1.07 -4.46
C PHE A 52 5.21 -0.60 -3.44
N GLU A 53 6.12 0.29 -3.85
CA GLU A 53 7.14 0.85 -2.96
C GLU A 53 6.50 1.61 -1.77
N PHE A 54 5.36 2.27 -1.98
CA PHE A 54 4.67 3.01 -0.93
C PHE A 54 3.99 2.12 0.13
N VAL A 55 3.60 0.90 -0.22
CA VAL A 55 2.98 -0.02 0.75
C VAL A 55 3.97 -1.00 1.36
N THR A 56 5.07 -1.32 0.68
CA THR A 56 6.04 -2.31 1.14
C THR A 56 7.28 -1.73 1.82
N THR A 57 7.50 -0.41 1.76
CA THR A 57 8.65 0.24 2.39
C THR A 57 8.25 1.30 3.41
N GLU A 58 9.21 1.74 4.24
CA GLU A 58 9.04 2.84 5.18
C GLU A 58 9.41 4.21 4.60
N LYS A 59 9.63 4.31 3.28
CA LYS A 59 9.96 5.57 2.62
C LYS A 59 8.82 6.58 2.76
N THR A 60 9.19 7.85 2.81
CA THR A 60 8.22 8.93 2.87
C THR A 60 7.48 9.06 1.53
N VAL A 61 6.25 9.59 1.58
CA VAL A 61 5.46 9.83 0.37
C VAL A 61 6.19 10.79 -0.58
N THR A 62 6.95 11.76 -0.05
CA THR A 62 7.70 12.75 -0.82
C THR A 62 8.85 12.10 -1.59
N GLU A 63 9.60 11.19 -0.96
CA GLU A 63 10.65 10.43 -1.65
C GLU A 63 10.10 9.60 -2.80
N ILE A 64 8.97 8.91 -2.59
CA ILE A 64 8.34 8.08 -3.63
C ILE A 64 7.75 8.93 -4.74
N SER A 65 7.09 10.04 -4.37
CA SER A 65 6.54 11.03 -5.30
C SER A 65 7.61 11.55 -6.27
N LEU A 66 8.76 11.95 -5.72
CA LEU A 66 9.89 12.45 -6.52
C LEU A 66 10.51 11.36 -7.39
N LYS A 67 10.68 10.15 -6.85
CA LYS A 67 11.28 9.02 -7.58
C LYS A 67 10.43 8.55 -8.76
N HIS A 68 9.11 8.52 -8.60
CA HIS A 68 8.18 7.96 -9.58
C HIS A 68 7.38 9.01 -10.35
N TYR A 69 7.70 10.30 -10.19
CA TYR A 69 7.02 11.41 -10.85
C TYR A 69 5.49 11.36 -10.69
N VAL A 70 5.02 11.07 -9.48
CA VAL A 70 3.59 10.92 -9.16
C VAL A 70 3.23 11.83 -8.00
N SER A 71 2.09 12.53 -8.08
CA SER A 71 1.69 13.43 -6.99
C SER A 71 1.39 12.68 -5.68
N GLU A 72 1.75 13.29 -4.56
CA GLU A 72 1.49 12.72 -3.22
C GLU A 72 0.00 12.44 -3.00
N THR A 73 -0.89 13.34 -3.46
CA THR A 73 -2.34 13.15 -3.40
C THR A 73 -2.78 11.88 -4.14
N LYS A 74 -2.21 11.60 -5.32
CA LYS A 74 -2.50 10.38 -6.08
C LYS A 74 -2.00 9.14 -5.32
N LEU A 75 -0.80 9.17 -4.75
CA LEU A 75 -0.27 8.10 -3.88
C LEU A 75 -1.18 7.83 -2.68
N TYR A 76 -1.62 8.87 -1.96
CA TYR A 76 -2.53 8.71 -0.83
C TYR A 76 -3.88 8.10 -1.23
N ASN A 77 -4.45 8.53 -2.36
CA ASN A 77 -5.69 7.98 -2.89
C ASN A 77 -5.53 6.50 -3.29
N MET A 78 -4.44 6.13 -3.96
CA MET A 78 -4.14 4.75 -4.32
C MET A 78 -3.96 3.88 -3.06
N ARG A 79 -3.20 4.35 -2.06
CA ARG A 79 -3.04 3.64 -0.78
C ARG A 79 -4.37 3.45 -0.06
N LYS A 80 -5.23 4.47 -0.03
CA LYS A 80 -6.58 4.34 0.55
C LYS A 80 -7.36 3.21 -0.14
N LYS A 81 -7.43 3.23 -1.48
CA LYS A 81 -8.09 2.17 -2.26
C LYS A 81 -7.46 0.80 -2.01
N PHE A 82 -6.14 0.71 -1.90
CA PHE A 82 -5.43 -0.54 -1.62
C PHE A 82 -5.88 -1.16 -0.30
N TYR A 83 -5.95 -0.35 0.76
CA TYR A 83 -6.40 -0.82 2.07
C TYR A 83 -7.88 -1.21 2.05
N GLU A 84 -8.74 -0.44 1.38
CA GLU A 84 -10.18 -0.70 1.29
C GLU A 84 -10.54 -1.91 0.40
N SER A 85 -9.71 -2.20 -0.61
CA SER A 85 -9.82 -3.39 -1.45
C SER A 85 -9.25 -4.66 -0.80
N TRP A 86 -8.67 -4.56 0.40
CA TRP A 86 -8.13 -5.71 1.12
C TRP A 86 -9.25 -6.58 1.72
N ARG A 87 -9.89 -7.39 0.86
CA ARG A 87 -10.86 -8.41 1.27
C ARG A 87 -10.16 -9.68 1.75
N MET A 88 -10.64 -10.30 2.82
CA MET A 88 -10.11 -11.59 3.30
C MET A 88 -10.49 -12.72 2.34
#